data_AF-A0A2A9FT54-F1
#
_entry.id   AF-A0A2A9FT54-F1
#
_cell.length_a   1.000
_cell.length_b   1.000
_cell.length_c   1.000
_cell.angle_alpha   90.00
_cell.angle_beta   90.00
_cell.angle_gamma   90.00
#
_symmetry.space_group_name_H-M   'P 1'
#
loop_
_entity.id
_entity.type
_entity.pdbx_description
1 polymer ?
#
loop_
_entity_poly.entity_id
_entity_poly.type
_entity_poly.pdbx_seq_one_letter_code
_entity_poly.pdbx_strand_id
1 'polypeptide(L)'
;MPTSSYQNFELQPLAGHWRAGQSERKLQVVNPFNQENLLELNLATKEDLDESFIAAREAQKSWALMAPAARAAIMLKAVAIFDQRHDEIVEWIIAESGSTRIKAQIEWGAARAITLEAASFPSRVHGFILPNDIPGKESRVYRKPLGVVGVISPWNFPLHLTQRSVAPALALGNAVVIKPASDTPVTGGLLIARIFEEAGLPAGVLSVVVGSGAEIGDTFVEHPVPSFISFTGSSEVGRNIGRLACGGKYLKHVALELGGNSPFVVLADANVELAVNAAVVGKFLHQGQICMAINRIIVEQPLVEEFTRRYTERVKALPYGDPSKADTVVGPVINAKQLQGLLQKIETAKAEGAKMLVGGDPQGNVLPPHVFGNVTADMEIAREEIFGPLVGIQAARDEQHALQLANQSEYGLSSAVFSGSLERGVRFAQGIHAGMTHVNDMPVNDAPNAAFGGEKSSGLGRFNGEWAIAEFTTDHWITVQHEPRRYPF
;
A
#
# COMPACT_ATOMS: atom_id res chain seq x y z
N MET A 1 -26.35 13.87 14.02
CA MET A 1 -27.13 12.82 14.71
C MET A 1 -26.20 11.65 14.89
N PRO A 2 -26.25 10.88 15.99
CA PRO A 2 -25.45 9.67 16.08
C PRO A 2 -25.99 8.71 15.02
N THR A 3 -25.30 8.63 13.89
CA THR A 3 -25.47 7.53 12.95
C THR A 3 -25.14 6.27 13.73
N SER A 4 -26.06 5.33 13.83
CA SER A 4 -25.75 3.99 14.35
C SER A 4 -24.49 3.48 13.66
N SER A 5 -23.62 2.81 14.42
CA SER A 5 -22.45 2.11 13.85
C SER A 5 -22.90 1.25 12.69
N TYR A 6 -22.08 1.17 11.65
CA TYR A 6 -22.31 0.26 10.53
C TYR A 6 -22.56 -1.15 11.05
N GLN A 7 -23.59 -1.77 10.49
CA GLN A 7 -24.02 -3.13 10.81
C GLN A 7 -23.82 -4.03 9.59
N ASN A 8 -24.02 -5.32 9.82
CA ASN A 8 -24.08 -6.35 8.79
C ASN A 8 -22.75 -6.55 8.04
N PHE A 9 -21.61 -6.48 8.74
CA PHE A 9 -20.30 -6.78 8.14
C PHE A 9 -20.12 -8.27 7.84
N GLU A 10 -21.02 -9.14 8.30
CA GLU A 10 -21.10 -10.55 7.88
C GLU A 10 -21.57 -10.71 6.43
N LEU A 11 -22.08 -9.62 5.82
CA LEU A 11 -22.47 -9.54 4.43
C LEU A 11 -21.40 -8.82 3.60
N GLN A 12 -21.45 -9.07 2.30
CA GLN A 12 -20.55 -8.48 1.30
C GLN A 12 -21.38 -7.77 0.22
N PRO A 13 -20.96 -6.58 -0.26
CA PRO A 13 -21.58 -5.91 -1.39
C PRO A 13 -21.15 -6.61 -2.69
N LEU A 14 -21.90 -7.65 -3.06
CA LEU A 14 -21.69 -8.47 -4.25
C LEU A 14 -22.68 -8.05 -5.33
N ALA A 15 -22.18 -7.68 -6.51
CA ALA A 15 -23.00 -7.27 -7.65
C ALA A 15 -24.05 -6.17 -7.32
N GLY A 16 -23.72 -5.26 -6.40
CA GLY A 16 -24.60 -4.16 -5.98
C GLY A 16 -25.57 -4.46 -4.84
N HIS A 17 -25.46 -5.64 -4.21
CA HIS A 17 -26.31 -6.03 -3.08
C HIS A 17 -25.48 -6.56 -1.90
N TRP A 18 -25.82 -6.14 -0.68
CA TRP A 18 -25.26 -6.74 0.53
C TRP A 18 -25.88 -8.12 0.77
N ARG A 19 -25.08 -9.18 0.59
CA ARG A 19 -25.50 -10.57 0.83
C ARG A 19 -24.33 -11.43 1.33
N ALA A 20 -24.64 -12.58 1.90
CA ALA A 20 -23.62 -13.57 2.25
C ALA A 20 -22.96 -14.12 0.97
N GLY A 21 -21.68 -14.48 1.08
CA GLY A 21 -21.00 -15.28 0.06
C GLY A 21 -21.64 -16.67 -0.05
N GLN A 22 -21.51 -17.29 -1.21
CA GLN A 22 -22.12 -18.59 -1.52
C GLN A 22 -21.31 -19.78 -1.00
N SER A 23 -20.12 -19.56 -0.42
CA SER A 23 -19.31 -20.66 0.10
C SER A 23 -19.90 -21.19 1.41
N GLU A 24 -19.87 -22.51 1.59
CA GLU A 24 -20.11 -23.15 2.89
C GLU A 24 -18.98 -22.86 3.89
N ARG A 25 -17.79 -22.48 3.38
CA ARG A 25 -16.65 -22.10 4.21
C ARG A 25 -16.86 -20.70 4.76
N LYS A 26 -16.51 -20.54 6.03
CA LYS A 26 -16.54 -19.26 6.72
C LYS A 26 -15.14 -18.76 7.01
N LEU A 27 -15.00 -17.45 7.05
CA LEU A 27 -13.83 -16.74 7.55
C LEU A 27 -14.15 -16.23 8.95
N GLN A 28 -13.28 -16.58 9.90
CA GLN A 28 -13.29 -15.99 11.24
C GLN A 28 -12.24 -14.88 11.28
N VAL A 29 -12.69 -13.66 11.56
CA VAL A 29 -11.83 -12.48 11.73
C VAL A 29 -11.59 -12.31 13.22
N VAL A 30 -10.33 -12.31 13.63
CA VAL A 30 -9.94 -12.27 15.04
C VAL A 30 -9.08 -11.07 15.35
N ASN A 31 -9.20 -10.56 16.57
CA ASN A 31 -8.32 -9.51 17.05
C ASN A 31 -6.90 -10.09 17.30
N PRO A 32 -5.84 -9.56 16.67
CA PRO A 32 -4.51 -10.13 16.75
C PRO A 32 -3.88 -10.01 18.15
N PHE A 33 -4.34 -9.09 19.00
CA PHE A 33 -3.83 -8.89 20.35
C PHE A 33 -4.38 -9.92 21.33
N ASN A 34 -5.71 -10.04 21.43
CA ASN A 34 -6.39 -10.84 22.46
C ASN A 34 -7.09 -12.10 21.91
N GLN A 35 -7.08 -12.32 20.59
CA GLN A 35 -7.72 -13.45 19.89
C GLN A 35 -9.25 -13.49 20.00
N GLU A 36 -9.89 -12.39 20.39
CA GLU A 36 -11.35 -12.29 20.37
C GLU A 36 -11.90 -12.39 18.94
N ASN A 37 -13.02 -13.10 18.78
CA ASN A 37 -13.72 -13.16 17.51
C ASN A 37 -14.43 -11.83 17.24
N LEU A 38 -14.03 -11.12 16.19
CA LEU A 38 -14.61 -9.85 15.79
C LEU A 38 -15.81 -10.05 14.85
N LEU A 39 -15.68 -11.01 13.93
CA LEU A 39 -16.65 -11.23 12.86
C LEU A 39 -16.52 -12.65 12.30
N GLU A 40 -17.65 -13.24 11.94
CA GLU A 40 -17.70 -14.45 11.12
C GLU A 40 -18.52 -14.17 9.85
N LEU A 41 -17.99 -14.51 8.68
CA LEU A 41 -18.71 -14.35 7.41
C LEU A 41 -18.51 -15.53 6.46
N ASN A 42 -19.50 -15.80 5.60
CA ASN A 42 -19.37 -16.75 4.50
C ASN A 42 -18.42 -16.21 3.44
N LEU A 43 -17.45 -17.02 3.00
CA LEU A 43 -16.55 -16.65 1.92
C LEU A 43 -17.30 -16.55 0.59
N ALA A 44 -16.85 -15.64 -0.27
CA ALA A 44 -17.32 -15.56 -1.65
C ALA A 44 -16.71 -16.68 -2.51
N THR A 45 -17.51 -17.23 -3.44
CA THR A 45 -17.07 -18.24 -4.42
C THR A 45 -16.57 -17.61 -5.73
N LYS A 46 -16.24 -18.44 -6.71
CA LYS A 46 -15.90 -17.98 -8.06
C LYS A 46 -17.12 -17.40 -8.79
N GLU A 47 -18.30 -17.91 -8.50
CA GLU A 47 -19.57 -17.42 -9.05
C GLU A 47 -19.90 -16.03 -8.51
N ASP A 48 -19.74 -15.81 -7.20
CA ASP A 48 -19.88 -14.47 -6.60
C ASP A 48 -18.92 -13.45 -7.21
N LEU A 49 -17.70 -13.90 -7.52
CA LEU A 49 -16.67 -13.09 -8.18
C LEU A 49 -17.05 -12.73 -9.62
N ASP A 50 -17.50 -13.70 -10.41
CA ASP A 50 -17.94 -13.50 -11.80
C ASP A 50 -19.13 -12.52 -11.85
N GLU A 51 -20.14 -12.73 -11.01
CA GLU A 51 -21.29 -11.83 -10.87
C GLU A 51 -20.87 -10.41 -10.53
N SER A 52 -19.95 -10.25 -9.58
CA SER A 52 -19.44 -8.93 -9.14
C SER A 52 -18.70 -8.21 -10.27
N PHE A 53 -17.87 -8.92 -11.05
CA PHE A 53 -17.20 -8.32 -12.20
C PHE A 53 -18.17 -7.97 -13.32
N ILE A 54 -19.13 -8.83 -13.65
CA ILE A 54 -20.13 -8.56 -14.69
C ILE A 54 -20.96 -7.33 -14.31
N ALA A 55 -21.44 -7.26 -13.06
CA ALA A 55 -22.17 -6.11 -12.55
C ALA A 55 -21.33 -4.82 -12.60
N ALA A 56 -20.05 -4.89 -12.20
CA ALA A 56 -19.13 -3.76 -12.29
C ALA A 56 -18.97 -3.26 -13.74
N ARG A 57 -18.81 -4.17 -14.71
CA ARG A 57 -18.71 -3.80 -16.14
C ARG A 57 -19.95 -3.07 -16.65
N GLU A 58 -21.13 -3.51 -16.23
CA GLU A 58 -22.38 -2.88 -16.67
C GLU A 58 -22.62 -1.54 -15.97
N ALA A 59 -22.43 -1.47 -14.66
CA ALA A 59 -22.59 -0.23 -13.87
C ALA A 59 -21.56 0.84 -14.26
N GLN A 60 -20.35 0.43 -14.66
CA GLN A 60 -19.29 1.34 -15.06
C GLN A 60 -19.67 2.24 -16.24
N LYS A 61 -20.48 1.74 -17.18
CA LYS A 61 -20.86 2.47 -18.40
C LYS A 61 -21.59 3.77 -18.05
N SER A 62 -22.57 3.72 -17.16
CA SER A 62 -23.30 4.92 -16.71
C SER A 62 -22.47 5.77 -15.75
N TRP A 63 -21.64 5.14 -14.91
CA TRP A 63 -20.73 5.84 -14.00
C TRP A 63 -19.71 6.73 -14.74
N ALA A 64 -19.11 6.22 -15.81
CA ALA A 64 -18.16 6.98 -16.64
C ALA A 64 -18.81 8.18 -17.35
N LEU A 65 -20.10 8.08 -17.68
CA LEU A 65 -20.86 9.15 -18.34
C LEU A 65 -21.32 10.25 -17.38
N MET A 66 -21.25 10.05 -16.07
CA MET A 66 -21.54 11.12 -15.11
C MET A 66 -20.60 12.30 -15.33
N ALA A 67 -21.12 13.52 -15.14
CA ALA A 67 -20.31 14.72 -15.28
C ALA A 67 -19.14 14.71 -14.26
N PRO A 68 -17.96 15.25 -14.61
CA PRO A 68 -16.82 15.31 -13.69
C PRO A 68 -17.15 15.87 -12.31
N ALA A 69 -17.93 16.94 -12.24
CA ALA A 69 -18.38 17.56 -10.99
C ALA A 69 -19.25 16.63 -10.13
N ALA A 70 -20.06 15.75 -10.74
CA ALA A 70 -20.89 14.80 -10.01
C ALA A 70 -20.04 13.67 -9.39
N ARG A 71 -19.03 13.18 -10.10
CA ARG A 71 -18.07 12.21 -9.53
C ARG A 71 -17.24 12.83 -8.40
N ALA A 72 -16.76 14.06 -8.59
CA ALA A 72 -16.06 14.81 -7.54
C ALA A 72 -16.92 15.00 -6.29
N ALA A 73 -18.21 15.31 -6.45
CA ALA A 73 -19.13 15.48 -5.33
C ALA A 73 -19.29 14.20 -4.48
N ILE A 74 -19.26 13.01 -5.09
CA ILE A 74 -19.28 11.74 -4.35
C ILE A 74 -18.01 11.55 -3.53
N MET A 75 -16.83 11.89 -4.08
CA MET A 75 -15.57 11.84 -3.33
C MET A 75 -15.59 12.81 -2.14
N LEU A 76 -16.08 14.04 -2.32
CA LEU A 76 -16.21 15.01 -1.24
C LEU A 76 -17.19 14.57 -0.15
N LYS A 77 -18.30 13.91 -0.52
CA LYS A 77 -19.20 13.28 0.45
C LYS A 77 -18.52 12.15 1.22
N ALA A 78 -17.75 11.29 0.55
CA ALA A 78 -16.98 10.25 1.20
C ALA A 78 -15.98 10.82 2.21
N VAL A 79 -15.29 11.93 1.89
CA VAL A 79 -14.42 12.65 2.85
C VAL A 79 -15.20 13.12 4.09
N ALA A 80 -16.38 13.71 3.90
CA ALA A 80 -17.23 14.13 5.01
C ALA A 80 -17.69 12.94 5.89
N ILE A 81 -17.90 11.77 5.29
CA ILE A 81 -18.25 10.54 6.02
C ILE A 81 -17.05 10.00 6.79
N PHE A 82 -15.83 10.04 6.22
CA PHE A 82 -14.60 9.74 6.96
C PHE A 82 -14.48 10.60 8.23
N ASP A 83 -14.79 11.89 8.13
CA ASP A 83 -14.81 12.83 9.27
C ASP A 83 -15.89 12.48 10.30
N GLN A 84 -17.11 12.19 9.85
CA GLN A 84 -18.23 11.87 10.74
C GLN A 84 -18.08 10.53 11.46
N ARG A 85 -17.36 9.57 10.85
CA ARG A 85 -17.16 8.20 11.36
C ARG A 85 -15.74 7.93 11.81
N HIS A 86 -14.96 8.98 12.09
CA HIS A 86 -13.57 8.88 12.52
C HIS A 86 -13.36 7.83 13.62
N ASP A 87 -14.11 7.93 14.73
CA ASP A 87 -13.92 7.04 15.88
C ASP A 87 -14.22 5.58 15.52
N GLU A 88 -15.32 5.33 14.81
CA GLU A 88 -15.71 3.99 14.37
C GLU A 88 -14.64 3.35 13.46
N ILE A 89 -14.09 4.13 12.52
CA ILE A 89 -13.05 3.63 11.60
C ILE A 89 -11.76 3.33 12.36
N VAL A 90 -11.35 4.22 13.27
CA VAL A 90 -10.13 4.05 14.07
C VAL A 90 -10.22 2.82 14.96
N GLU A 91 -11.35 2.60 15.64
CA GLU A 91 -11.55 1.42 16.49
C GLU A 91 -11.51 0.11 15.69
N TRP A 92 -12.08 0.08 14.48
CA TRP A 92 -11.95 -1.07 13.59
C TRP A 92 -10.50 -1.33 13.14
N ILE A 93 -9.75 -0.28 12.80
CA ILE A 93 -8.32 -0.42 12.44
C ILE A 93 -7.53 -1.00 13.62
N ILE A 94 -7.76 -0.51 14.85
CA ILE A 94 -7.10 -1.03 16.06
C ILE A 94 -7.46 -2.50 16.27
N ALA A 95 -8.76 -2.82 16.28
CA ALA A 95 -9.25 -4.15 16.62
C ALA A 95 -8.85 -5.21 15.58
N GLU A 96 -9.02 -4.92 14.29
CA GLU A 96 -8.84 -5.91 13.22
C GLU A 96 -7.37 -6.08 12.83
N SER A 97 -6.60 -4.99 12.73
CA SER A 97 -5.20 -5.05 12.25
C SER A 97 -4.15 -4.96 13.35
N GLY A 98 -4.56 -4.85 14.63
CA GLY A 98 -3.63 -4.72 15.76
C GLY A 98 -2.85 -3.41 15.75
N SER A 99 -3.42 -2.39 15.11
CA SER A 99 -2.80 -1.09 14.96
C SER A 99 -2.81 -0.34 16.28
N THR A 100 -1.66 0.21 16.69
CA THR A 100 -1.67 1.19 17.79
C THR A 100 -2.51 2.40 17.41
N ARG A 101 -3.08 3.09 18.41
CA ARG A 101 -3.91 4.27 18.16
C ARG A 101 -3.21 5.32 17.28
N ILE A 102 -1.90 5.54 17.48
CA ILE A 102 -1.10 6.45 16.65
C ILE A 102 -1.14 6.03 15.18
N LYS A 103 -0.90 4.74 14.89
CA LYS A 103 -0.93 4.26 13.51
C LYS A 103 -2.34 4.30 12.90
N ALA A 104 -3.37 3.94 13.68
CA ALA A 104 -4.76 3.98 13.20
C ALA A 104 -5.17 5.41 12.80
N GLN A 105 -4.72 6.41 13.55
CA GLN A 105 -4.92 7.84 13.24
C GLN A 105 -4.21 8.25 11.94
N ILE A 106 -2.95 7.84 11.77
CA ILE A 106 -2.18 8.09 10.54
C ILE A 106 -2.87 7.46 9.33
N GLU A 107 -3.31 6.20 9.46
CA GLU A 107 -3.97 5.48 8.37
C GLU A 107 -5.32 6.10 8.00
N TRP A 108 -6.17 6.44 8.98
CA TRP A 108 -7.42 7.14 8.73
C TRP A 108 -7.17 8.47 8.00
N GLY A 109 -6.19 9.25 8.47
CA GLY A 109 -5.80 10.53 7.88
C GLY A 109 -5.32 10.37 6.43
N ALA A 110 -4.51 9.36 6.16
CA ALA A 110 -4.00 9.06 4.81
C ALA A 110 -5.12 8.63 3.85
N ALA A 111 -6.01 7.73 4.27
CA ALA A 111 -7.16 7.28 3.49
C ALA A 111 -8.12 8.44 3.17
N ARG A 112 -8.38 9.31 4.14
CA ARG A 112 -9.14 10.55 3.95
C ARG A 112 -8.45 11.50 2.97
N ALA A 113 -7.15 11.71 3.11
CA ALA A 113 -6.37 12.64 2.29
C ALA A 113 -6.31 12.21 0.82
N ILE A 114 -6.10 10.91 0.52
CA ILE A 114 -6.13 10.43 -0.86
C ILE A 114 -7.53 10.49 -1.47
N THR A 115 -8.58 10.30 -0.67
CA THR A 115 -9.97 10.48 -1.12
C THR A 115 -10.25 11.95 -1.48
N LEU A 116 -9.73 12.88 -0.68
CA LEU A 116 -9.84 14.31 -0.94
C LEU A 116 -9.08 14.71 -2.20
N GLU A 117 -7.84 14.24 -2.37
CA GLU A 117 -7.04 14.51 -3.57
C GLU A 117 -7.72 13.95 -4.82
N ALA A 118 -8.27 12.73 -4.75
CA ALA A 118 -9.01 12.10 -5.84
C ALA A 118 -10.25 12.91 -6.27
N ALA A 119 -10.85 13.71 -5.39
CA ALA A 119 -11.96 14.60 -5.75
C ALA A 119 -11.55 15.64 -6.82
N SER A 120 -10.26 15.96 -6.95
CA SER A 120 -9.74 16.87 -7.98
C SER A 120 -9.50 16.19 -9.33
N PHE A 121 -9.38 14.86 -9.37
CA PHE A 121 -8.98 14.13 -10.57
C PHE A 121 -9.94 14.27 -11.75
N PRO A 122 -11.28 14.27 -11.59
CA PRO A 122 -12.19 14.36 -12.71
C PRO A 122 -11.97 15.58 -13.62
N SER A 123 -11.48 16.71 -13.09
CA SER A 123 -11.19 17.93 -13.86
C SER A 123 -9.75 18.01 -14.40
N ARG A 124 -8.88 17.09 -13.99
CA ARG A 124 -7.47 17.00 -14.43
C ARG A 124 -7.26 15.99 -15.57
N VAL A 125 -8.33 15.32 -16.01
CA VAL A 125 -8.29 14.40 -17.15
C VAL A 125 -8.28 15.20 -18.45
N HIS A 126 -7.06 15.54 -18.91
CA HIS A 126 -6.86 16.31 -20.13
C HIS A 126 -6.64 15.41 -21.35
N GLY A 127 -7.15 15.88 -22.51
CA GLY A 127 -6.80 15.36 -23.83
C GLY A 127 -5.87 16.31 -24.58
N PHE A 128 -5.55 15.99 -25.83
CA PHE A 128 -4.66 16.80 -26.67
C PHE A 128 -5.29 17.07 -28.04
N ILE A 129 -5.11 18.28 -28.57
CA ILE A 129 -5.31 18.58 -29.99
C ILE A 129 -3.91 18.64 -30.61
N LEU A 130 -3.68 17.83 -31.64
CA LEU A 130 -2.36 17.64 -32.24
C LEU A 130 -2.27 18.32 -33.61
N PRO A 131 -1.12 18.93 -33.96
CA PRO A 131 -0.86 19.35 -35.32
C PRO A 131 -0.85 18.14 -36.28
N ASN A 132 -1.10 18.37 -37.56
CA ASN A 132 -1.07 17.32 -38.58
C ASN A 132 -0.48 17.83 -39.90
N ASP A 133 0.35 16.99 -40.55
CA ASP A 133 0.98 17.29 -41.83
C ASP A 133 0.06 17.08 -43.04
N ILE A 134 -1.08 16.40 -42.84
CA ILE A 134 -2.07 16.16 -43.90
C ILE A 134 -3.03 17.36 -43.95
N PRO A 135 -3.11 18.10 -45.08
CA PRO A 135 -4.07 19.18 -45.23
C PRO A 135 -5.52 18.74 -44.95
N GLY A 136 -6.27 19.59 -44.26
CA GLY A 136 -7.67 19.33 -43.90
C GLY A 136 -7.87 18.25 -42.84
N LYS A 137 -6.81 17.77 -42.17
CA LYS A 137 -6.90 16.72 -41.14
C LYS A 137 -6.85 17.28 -39.72
N GLU A 138 -7.91 17.03 -38.96
CA GLU A 138 -7.96 17.24 -37.51
C GLU A 138 -7.42 16.00 -36.78
N SER A 139 -6.71 16.20 -35.68
CA SER A 139 -6.13 15.14 -34.85
C SER A 139 -6.34 15.46 -33.37
N ARG A 140 -6.98 14.55 -32.64
CA ARG A 140 -7.33 14.75 -31.23
C ARG A 140 -7.17 13.46 -30.42
N VAL A 141 -6.67 13.58 -29.21
CA VAL A 141 -6.52 12.49 -28.23
C VAL A 141 -7.46 12.77 -27.07
N TYR A 142 -8.34 11.81 -26.78
CA TYR A 142 -9.21 11.84 -25.61
C TYR A 142 -8.68 10.89 -24.54
N ARG A 143 -8.81 11.27 -23.28
CA ARG A 143 -8.49 10.39 -22.16
C ARG A 143 -9.76 9.85 -21.51
N LYS A 144 -9.82 8.53 -21.30
CA LYS A 144 -11.01 7.80 -20.83
C LYS A 144 -10.65 6.86 -19.69
N PRO A 145 -11.59 6.50 -18.79
CA PRO A 145 -11.37 5.43 -17.82
C PRO A 145 -11.04 4.10 -18.53
N LEU A 146 -10.32 3.23 -17.84
CA LEU A 146 -9.99 1.88 -18.31
C LEU A 146 -11.19 0.93 -18.32
N GLY A 147 -12.19 1.18 -17.49
CA GLY A 147 -13.35 0.30 -17.33
C GLY A 147 -13.40 -0.25 -15.91
N VAL A 148 -13.19 -1.55 -15.75
CA VAL A 148 -13.18 -2.19 -14.43
C VAL A 148 -11.75 -2.38 -13.94
N VAL A 149 -11.50 -1.96 -12.69
CA VAL A 149 -10.24 -2.12 -11.97
C VAL A 149 -10.42 -3.21 -10.90
N GLY A 150 -9.56 -4.22 -10.92
CA GLY A 150 -9.46 -5.18 -9.83
C GLY A 150 -8.45 -4.71 -8.79
N VAL A 151 -8.82 -4.66 -7.52
CA VAL A 151 -7.94 -4.24 -6.41
C VAL A 151 -7.76 -5.40 -5.44
N ILE A 152 -6.51 -5.82 -5.23
CA ILE A 152 -6.15 -6.83 -4.23
C ILE A 152 -5.27 -6.13 -3.19
N SER A 153 -5.80 -5.99 -1.98
CA SER A 153 -5.17 -5.19 -0.92
C SER A 153 -4.57 -6.04 0.21
N PRO A 154 -3.52 -5.52 0.89
CA PRO A 154 -2.84 -6.19 1.99
C PRO A 154 -3.53 -5.89 3.34
N TRP A 155 -2.98 -6.46 4.41
CA TRP A 155 -3.53 -6.36 5.76
C TRP A 155 -2.88 -5.30 6.65
N ASN A 156 -1.77 -4.70 6.24
CA ASN A 156 -0.93 -3.91 7.13
C ASN A 156 -1.37 -2.43 7.23
N PHE A 157 -1.73 -1.80 6.11
CA PHE A 157 -2.44 -0.52 6.07
C PHE A 157 -3.70 -0.73 5.23
N PRO A 158 -4.61 -1.59 5.69
CA PRO A 158 -5.68 -2.15 4.87
C PRO A 158 -6.62 -1.08 4.32
N LEU A 159 -6.99 -0.09 5.12
CA LEU A 159 -7.86 1.00 4.69
C LEU A 159 -7.16 1.89 3.67
N HIS A 160 -5.97 2.40 4.01
CA HIS A 160 -5.27 3.35 3.14
C HIS A 160 -4.79 2.72 1.83
N LEU A 161 -4.16 1.55 1.89
CA LEU A 161 -3.60 0.90 0.69
C LEU A 161 -4.70 0.42 -0.27
N THR A 162 -5.89 0.08 0.24
CA THR A 162 -7.05 -0.15 -0.61
C THR A 162 -7.55 1.17 -1.22
N GLN A 163 -7.74 2.19 -0.38
CA GLN A 163 -8.29 3.49 -0.80
C GLN A 163 -7.41 4.20 -1.82
N ARG A 164 -6.09 3.99 -1.77
CA ARG A 164 -5.10 4.53 -2.71
C ARG A 164 -5.37 4.14 -4.16
N SER A 165 -6.03 3.01 -4.38
CA SER A 165 -6.48 2.59 -5.72
C SER A 165 -7.95 2.89 -5.95
N VAL A 166 -8.80 2.64 -4.94
CA VAL A 166 -10.26 2.77 -5.06
C VAL A 166 -10.67 4.21 -5.34
N ALA A 167 -10.21 5.18 -4.55
CA ALA A 167 -10.67 6.56 -4.69
C ALA A 167 -10.25 7.17 -6.04
N PRO A 168 -8.97 7.07 -6.49
CA PRO A 168 -8.59 7.50 -7.84
C PRO A 168 -9.37 6.80 -8.95
N ALA A 169 -9.49 5.46 -8.90
CA ALA A 169 -10.18 4.71 -9.94
C ALA A 169 -11.65 5.14 -10.08
N LEU A 170 -12.37 5.25 -8.95
CA LEU A 170 -13.76 5.71 -8.92
C LEU A 170 -13.88 7.15 -9.43
N ALA A 171 -13.05 8.07 -8.96
CA ALA A 171 -13.07 9.46 -9.39
C ALA A 171 -12.88 9.61 -10.91
N LEU A 172 -12.00 8.79 -11.49
CA LEU A 172 -11.71 8.77 -12.93
C LEU A 172 -12.78 8.07 -13.78
N GLY A 173 -13.82 7.51 -13.17
CA GLY A 173 -14.95 6.89 -13.87
C GLY A 173 -14.82 5.39 -14.09
N ASN A 174 -13.90 4.72 -13.39
CA ASN A 174 -13.80 3.27 -13.37
C ASN A 174 -14.78 2.67 -12.34
N ALA A 175 -15.21 1.43 -12.56
CA ALA A 175 -15.78 0.60 -11.50
C ALA A 175 -14.68 -0.25 -10.85
N VAL A 176 -14.89 -0.67 -9.61
CA VAL A 176 -13.88 -1.36 -8.81
C VAL A 176 -14.44 -2.62 -8.19
N VAL A 177 -13.67 -3.71 -8.25
CA VAL A 177 -13.91 -4.92 -7.46
C VAL A 177 -12.72 -5.10 -6.52
N ILE A 178 -12.97 -5.21 -5.22
CA ILE A 178 -11.94 -5.35 -4.19
C ILE A 178 -11.88 -6.82 -3.72
N LYS A 179 -10.68 -7.39 -3.61
CA LYS A 179 -10.43 -8.62 -2.85
C LYS A 179 -9.47 -8.31 -1.68
N PRO A 180 -9.98 -8.02 -0.49
CA PRO A 180 -9.13 -7.66 0.65
C PRO A 180 -8.31 -8.86 1.13
N ALA A 181 -7.31 -8.57 1.97
CA ALA A 181 -6.63 -9.59 2.78
C ALA A 181 -7.62 -10.24 3.75
N SER A 182 -7.47 -11.54 3.99
CA SER A 182 -8.37 -12.30 4.85
C SER A 182 -8.23 -11.95 6.33
N ASP A 183 -7.09 -11.42 6.76
CA ASP A 183 -6.91 -10.94 8.13
C ASP A 183 -7.68 -9.62 8.39
N THR A 184 -7.96 -8.83 7.34
CA THR A 184 -8.55 -7.48 7.48
C THR A 184 -9.66 -7.17 6.46
N PRO A 185 -10.70 -8.02 6.31
CA PRO A 185 -11.74 -7.80 5.32
C PRO A 185 -12.63 -6.58 5.61
N VAL A 186 -12.80 -6.20 6.88
CA VAL A 186 -13.64 -5.06 7.27
C VAL A 186 -12.96 -3.75 6.90
N THR A 187 -11.78 -3.50 7.43
CA THR A 187 -11.01 -2.26 7.17
C THR A 187 -10.46 -2.20 5.75
N GLY A 188 -10.12 -3.34 5.16
CA GLY A 188 -9.57 -3.44 3.81
C GLY A 188 -10.60 -3.44 2.69
N GLY A 189 -11.90 -3.39 2.98
CA GLY A 189 -12.93 -3.43 1.93
C GLY A 189 -14.33 -3.06 2.39
N LEU A 190 -14.89 -3.73 3.39
CA LEU A 190 -16.31 -3.56 3.74
C LEU A 190 -16.62 -2.16 4.30
N LEU A 191 -15.72 -1.59 5.11
CA LEU A 191 -15.84 -0.20 5.59
C LEU A 191 -15.79 0.80 4.42
N ILE A 192 -14.89 0.58 3.47
CA ILE A 192 -14.79 1.42 2.27
C ILE A 192 -16.09 1.37 1.47
N ALA A 193 -16.66 0.17 1.28
CA ALA A 193 -17.93 0.02 0.59
C ALA A 193 -19.09 0.71 1.31
N ARG A 194 -19.16 0.64 2.65
CA ARG A 194 -20.15 1.38 3.43
C ARG A 194 -20.00 2.90 3.29
N ILE A 195 -18.77 3.41 3.34
CA ILE A 195 -18.49 4.84 3.16
C ILE A 195 -18.96 5.32 1.79
N PHE A 196 -18.66 4.58 0.72
CA PHE A 196 -19.07 4.96 -0.62
C PHE A 196 -20.57 4.74 -0.89
N GLU A 197 -21.18 3.72 -0.30
CA GLU A 197 -22.64 3.54 -0.30
C GLU A 197 -23.34 4.75 0.34
N GLU A 198 -22.90 5.17 1.53
CA GLU A 198 -23.43 6.33 2.23
C GLU A 198 -23.16 7.65 1.45
N ALA A 199 -22.03 7.73 0.73
CA ALA A 199 -21.73 8.86 -0.15
C ALA A 199 -22.65 8.92 -1.39
N GLY A 200 -23.41 7.86 -1.67
CA GLY A 200 -24.32 7.75 -2.81
C GLY A 200 -23.64 7.25 -4.08
N LEU A 201 -22.59 6.43 -3.96
CA LEU A 201 -22.01 5.74 -5.11
C LEU A 201 -23.07 4.78 -5.71
N PRO A 202 -23.26 4.76 -7.06
CA PRO A 202 -24.26 3.88 -7.66
C PRO A 202 -23.99 2.40 -7.39
N ALA A 203 -25.06 1.62 -7.18
CA ALA A 203 -24.97 0.19 -6.95
C ALA A 203 -24.22 -0.53 -8.09
N GLY A 204 -23.37 -1.48 -7.72
CA GLY A 204 -22.55 -2.26 -8.65
C GLY A 204 -21.26 -1.59 -9.12
N VAL A 205 -21.08 -0.28 -8.90
CA VAL A 205 -19.81 0.42 -9.25
C VAL A 205 -18.67 -0.01 -8.34
N LEU A 206 -18.97 -0.39 -7.09
CA LEU A 206 -18.02 -0.96 -6.14
C LEU A 206 -18.55 -2.28 -5.61
N SER A 207 -17.76 -3.34 -5.74
CA SER A 207 -18.02 -4.64 -5.09
C SER A 207 -16.83 -5.04 -4.20
N VAL A 208 -17.11 -5.77 -3.13
CA VAL A 208 -16.07 -6.34 -2.25
C VAL A 208 -16.29 -7.84 -2.17
N VAL A 209 -15.28 -8.60 -2.59
CA VAL A 209 -15.30 -10.06 -2.68
C VAL A 209 -14.32 -10.63 -1.66
N VAL A 210 -14.81 -10.91 -0.46
CA VAL A 210 -14.06 -11.57 0.61
C VAL A 210 -14.05 -13.07 0.36
N GLY A 211 -13.06 -13.53 -0.41
CA GLY A 211 -12.86 -14.93 -0.74
C GLY A 211 -11.44 -15.43 -0.44
N SER A 212 -11.29 -16.76 -0.40
CA SER A 212 -10.00 -17.43 -0.17
C SER A 212 -9.01 -17.09 -1.27
N GLY A 213 -7.82 -16.58 -0.90
CA GLY A 213 -6.75 -16.30 -1.87
C GLY A 213 -6.35 -17.52 -2.70
N ALA A 214 -6.33 -18.71 -2.08
CA ALA A 214 -6.01 -19.96 -2.77
C ALA A 214 -7.11 -20.44 -3.75
N GLU A 215 -8.34 -19.94 -3.60
CA GLU A 215 -9.49 -20.39 -4.38
C GLU A 215 -9.84 -19.41 -5.49
N ILE A 216 -9.91 -18.13 -5.15
CA ILE A 216 -10.34 -17.06 -6.06
C ILE A 216 -9.21 -16.13 -6.49
N GLY A 217 -7.99 -16.23 -5.92
CA GLY A 217 -6.89 -15.29 -6.19
C GLY A 217 -6.46 -15.26 -7.66
N ASP A 218 -6.07 -16.40 -8.22
CA ASP A 218 -5.69 -16.49 -9.63
C ASP A 218 -6.90 -16.19 -10.54
N THR A 219 -8.08 -16.72 -10.18
CA THR A 219 -9.34 -16.50 -10.93
C THR A 219 -9.67 -15.01 -11.02
N PHE A 220 -9.42 -14.23 -9.96
CA PHE A 220 -9.63 -12.78 -9.92
C PHE A 220 -8.79 -12.05 -10.98
N VAL A 221 -7.53 -12.45 -11.13
CA VAL A 221 -6.58 -11.86 -12.09
C VAL A 221 -6.84 -12.34 -13.51
N GLU A 222 -7.19 -13.61 -13.67
CA GLU A 222 -7.43 -14.24 -14.98
C GLU A 222 -8.77 -13.83 -15.60
N HIS A 223 -9.71 -13.32 -14.80
CA HIS A 223 -11.03 -12.91 -15.24
C HIS A 223 -10.97 -11.95 -16.45
N PRO A 224 -11.86 -12.08 -17.46
CA PRO A 224 -11.80 -11.26 -18.68
C PRO A 224 -12.20 -9.79 -18.50
N VAL A 225 -12.93 -9.47 -17.42
CA VAL A 225 -13.50 -8.13 -17.22
C VAL A 225 -12.50 -7.06 -16.79
N PRO A 226 -11.68 -7.25 -15.73
CA PRO A 226 -10.78 -6.18 -15.30
C PRO A 226 -9.73 -5.90 -16.37
N SER A 227 -9.58 -4.63 -16.73
CA SER A 227 -8.55 -4.16 -17.67
C SER A 227 -7.26 -3.76 -16.94
N PHE A 228 -7.34 -3.61 -15.62
CA PHE A 228 -6.25 -3.24 -14.74
C PHE A 228 -6.32 -4.05 -13.44
N ILE A 229 -5.17 -4.54 -12.96
CA ILE A 229 -5.03 -5.16 -11.65
C ILE A 229 -4.08 -4.32 -10.79
N SER A 230 -4.62 -3.75 -9.72
CA SER A 230 -3.86 -3.11 -8.65
C SER A 230 -3.59 -4.15 -7.56
N PHE A 231 -2.32 -4.45 -7.30
CA PHE A 231 -1.94 -5.35 -6.22
C PHE A 231 -0.92 -4.70 -5.30
N THR A 232 -1.14 -4.84 -4.00
CA THR A 232 -0.13 -4.55 -2.99
C THR A 232 0.03 -5.74 -2.06
N GLY A 233 1.26 -6.21 -1.88
CA GLY A 233 1.56 -7.41 -1.10
C GLY A 233 3.00 -7.89 -1.30
N SER A 234 3.26 -9.19 -1.17
CA SER A 234 4.62 -9.72 -1.30
C SER A 234 5.08 -9.81 -2.76
N SER A 235 6.39 -9.70 -2.96
CA SER A 235 7.02 -9.86 -4.28
C SER A 235 6.73 -11.20 -4.96
N GLU A 236 6.67 -12.29 -4.21
CA GLU A 236 6.34 -13.61 -4.77
C GLU A 236 4.94 -13.64 -5.39
N VAL A 237 3.93 -13.19 -4.65
CA VAL A 237 2.55 -13.11 -5.13
C VAL A 237 2.44 -12.11 -6.29
N GLY A 238 3.09 -10.96 -6.17
CA GLY A 238 3.14 -9.94 -7.21
C GLY A 238 3.69 -10.44 -8.54
N ARG A 239 4.79 -11.20 -8.52
CA ARG A 239 5.37 -11.83 -9.72
C ARG A 239 4.39 -12.82 -10.35
N ASN A 240 3.67 -13.61 -9.54
CA ASN A 240 2.64 -14.50 -10.06
C ASN A 240 1.49 -13.71 -10.72
N ILE A 241 1.02 -12.64 -10.08
CA ILE A 241 -0.02 -11.76 -10.65
C ILE A 241 0.44 -11.15 -11.97
N GLY A 242 1.67 -10.63 -12.04
CA GLY A 242 2.24 -10.10 -13.28
C GLY A 242 2.31 -11.16 -14.39
N ARG A 243 2.72 -12.40 -14.05
CA ARG A 243 2.72 -13.53 -14.99
C ARG A 243 1.31 -13.84 -15.52
N LEU A 244 0.30 -13.86 -14.64
CA LEU A 244 -1.09 -14.14 -15.02
C LEU A 244 -1.70 -13.00 -15.85
N ALA A 245 -1.46 -11.75 -15.47
CA ALA A 245 -2.03 -10.57 -16.12
C ALA A 245 -1.40 -10.28 -17.50
N CYS A 246 -0.10 -10.52 -17.66
CA CYS A 246 0.64 -10.21 -18.89
C CYS A 246 0.92 -11.44 -19.76
N GLY A 247 1.01 -12.63 -19.17
CA GLY A 247 1.27 -13.89 -19.88
C GLY A 247 0.04 -14.78 -20.05
N GLY A 248 -1.10 -14.40 -19.45
CA GLY A 248 -2.34 -15.16 -19.53
C GLY A 248 -3.16 -14.89 -20.80
N LYS A 249 -4.39 -15.42 -20.82
CA LYS A 249 -5.31 -15.32 -21.97
C LYS A 249 -5.72 -13.89 -22.31
N TYR A 250 -5.78 -13.00 -21.31
CA TYR A 250 -6.18 -11.61 -21.47
C TYR A 250 -5.10 -10.71 -20.91
N LEU A 251 -4.53 -9.86 -21.76
CA LEU A 251 -3.55 -8.85 -21.36
C LEU A 251 -4.23 -7.76 -20.53
N LYS A 252 -3.61 -7.41 -19.41
CA LYS A 252 -4.09 -6.38 -18.50
C LYS A 252 -2.96 -5.46 -18.09
N HIS A 253 -3.30 -4.21 -17.81
CA HIS A 253 -2.40 -3.32 -17.09
C HIS A 253 -2.24 -3.81 -15.65
N VAL A 254 -1.08 -3.54 -15.04
CA VAL A 254 -0.81 -3.87 -13.64
C VAL A 254 -0.10 -2.71 -12.96
N ALA A 255 -0.50 -2.42 -11.73
CA ALA A 255 0.37 -1.74 -10.78
C ALA A 255 0.61 -2.68 -9.59
N LEU A 256 1.87 -2.92 -9.31
CA LEU A 256 2.36 -3.90 -8.35
C LEU A 256 3.20 -3.16 -7.31
N GLU A 257 2.81 -3.22 -6.04
CA GLU A 257 3.58 -2.67 -4.90
C GLU A 257 4.00 -3.79 -3.96
N LEU A 258 5.28 -4.15 -4.02
CA LEU A 258 5.72 -5.52 -3.71
C LEU A 258 6.64 -5.65 -2.49
N GLY A 259 6.57 -4.67 -1.58
CA GLY A 259 7.42 -4.63 -0.41
C GLY A 259 8.78 -3.99 -0.67
N GLY A 260 9.63 -4.01 0.34
CA GLY A 260 10.90 -3.33 0.30
C GLY A 260 11.90 -3.80 1.34
N ASN A 261 13.15 -3.43 1.12
CA ASN A 261 14.21 -3.58 2.10
C ASN A 261 14.90 -2.23 2.29
N SER A 262 14.14 -1.24 2.76
CA SER A 262 14.49 0.18 2.72
C SER A 262 15.80 0.46 3.48
N PRO A 263 16.81 1.04 2.81
CA PRO A 263 18.03 1.49 3.46
C PRO A 263 17.82 2.84 4.15
N PHE A 264 18.35 2.96 5.37
CA PHE A 264 18.44 4.20 6.13
C PHE A 264 19.91 4.53 6.35
N VAL A 265 20.42 5.52 5.62
CA VAL A 265 21.83 5.88 5.60
C VAL A 265 22.11 7.07 6.51
N VAL A 266 23.15 6.96 7.33
CA VAL A 266 23.66 8.04 8.19
C VAL A 266 25.09 8.36 7.77
N LEU A 267 25.30 9.47 7.07
CA LEU A 267 26.63 9.91 6.63
C LEU A 267 27.43 10.50 7.79
N ALA A 268 28.75 10.58 7.64
CA ALA A 268 29.69 10.96 8.70
C ALA A 268 29.49 12.37 9.28
N ASP A 269 28.78 13.25 8.55
CA ASP A 269 28.43 14.61 8.98
C ASP A 269 26.98 14.76 9.46
N ALA A 270 26.23 13.66 9.55
CA ALA A 270 24.84 13.67 9.93
C ALA A 270 24.63 14.09 11.38
N ASN A 271 23.50 14.74 11.65
CA ASN A 271 23.01 14.91 13.01
C ASN A 271 22.50 13.56 13.55
N VAL A 272 23.29 12.92 14.42
CA VAL A 272 22.98 11.61 14.98
C VAL A 272 21.66 11.59 15.74
N GLU A 273 21.32 12.64 16.49
CA GLU A 273 20.07 12.68 17.27
C GLU A 273 18.85 12.70 16.36
N LEU A 274 18.87 13.51 15.30
CA LEU A 274 17.80 13.53 14.30
C LEU A 274 17.68 12.18 13.59
N ALA A 275 18.80 11.59 13.21
CA ALA A 275 18.82 10.27 12.57
C ALA A 275 18.26 9.18 13.49
N VAL A 276 18.59 9.18 14.79
CA VAL A 276 18.05 8.23 15.77
C VAL A 276 16.54 8.38 15.92
N ASN A 277 16.03 9.62 16.03
CA ASN A 277 14.60 9.88 16.15
C ASN A 277 13.82 9.35 14.93
N ALA A 278 14.32 9.64 13.72
CA ALA A 278 13.71 9.14 12.49
C ALA A 278 13.81 7.62 12.37
N ALA A 279 14.95 7.03 12.74
CA ALA A 279 15.16 5.58 12.67
C ALA A 279 14.21 4.79 13.57
N VAL A 280 13.94 5.30 14.78
CA VAL A 280 13.03 4.66 15.74
C VAL A 280 11.62 4.58 15.17
N VAL A 281 11.08 5.70 14.67
CA VAL A 281 9.73 5.74 14.10
C VAL A 281 9.67 4.95 12.79
N GLY A 282 10.64 5.19 11.89
CA GLY A 282 10.70 4.55 10.58
C GLY A 282 10.87 3.03 10.63
N LYS A 283 11.35 2.47 11.75
CA LYS A 283 11.38 1.01 11.97
C LYS A 283 10.17 0.48 12.72
N PHE A 284 9.77 1.12 13.83
CA PHE A 284 8.88 0.50 14.81
C PHE A 284 7.43 0.98 14.73
N LEU A 285 7.12 2.00 13.92
CA LEU A 285 5.73 2.30 13.58
C LEU A 285 5.09 1.04 12.98
N HIS A 286 3.91 0.69 13.50
CA HIS A 286 3.20 -0.55 13.13
C HIS A 286 4.05 -1.82 13.24
N GLN A 287 4.90 -1.90 14.27
CA GLN A 287 5.79 -3.04 14.51
C GLN A 287 6.73 -3.31 13.32
N GLY A 288 6.99 -2.34 12.45
CA GLY A 288 7.78 -2.55 11.23
C GLY A 288 7.07 -3.34 10.13
N GLN A 289 5.76 -3.57 10.25
CA GLN A 289 4.93 -4.20 9.22
C GLN A 289 4.54 -3.17 8.14
N ILE A 290 5.53 -2.49 7.57
CA ILE A 290 5.35 -1.45 6.55
C ILE A 290 6.30 -1.76 5.40
N CYS A 291 5.82 -1.73 4.16
CA CYS A 291 6.67 -2.00 2.99
C CYS A 291 7.86 -1.03 2.88
N MET A 292 7.70 0.20 3.39
CA MET A 292 8.72 1.23 3.44
C MET A 292 9.59 1.18 4.71
N ALA A 293 9.27 0.32 5.68
CA ALA A 293 9.96 0.27 6.96
C ALA A 293 11.47 0.12 6.77
N ILE A 294 12.21 0.76 7.67
CA ILE A 294 13.67 0.62 7.70
C ILE A 294 14.00 -0.85 7.97
N ASN A 295 14.67 -1.52 7.06
CA ASN A 295 15.14 -2.90 7.29
C ASN A 295 16.66 -2.97 7.37
N ARG A 296 17.36 -1.97 6.82
CA ARG A 296 18.81 -1.83 6.88
C ARG A 296 19.19 -0.44 7.37
N ILE A 297 19.81 -0.35 8.54
CA ILE A 297 20.46 0.89 9.00
C ILE A 297 21.93 0.81 8.59
N ILE A 298 22.39 1.79 7.82
CA ILE A 298 23.77 1.86 7.31
C ILE A 298 24.40 3.14 7.86
N VAL A 299 25.43 3.01 8.70
CA VAL A 299 26.07 4.15 9.35
C VAL A 299 27.52 4.28 8.89
N GLU A 300 27.89 5.45 8.38
CA GLU A 300 29.26 5.77 7.98
C GLU A 300 30.16 5.94 9.22
N GLN A 301 31.39 5.45 9.14
CA GLN A 301 32.42 5.82 10.12
C GLN A 301 32.65 7.35 10.09
N PRO A 302 32.85 8.01 11.24
CA PRO A 302 33.07 7.44 12.57
C PRO A 302 31.80 7.27 13.44
N LEU A 303 30.60 7.53 12.93
CA LEU A 303 29.38 7.66 13.76
C LEU A 303 28.78 6.34 14.27
N VAL A 304 29.30 5.19 13.82
CA VAL A 304 28.73 3.86 14.09
C VAL A 304 28.51 3.60 15.59
N GLU A 305 29.50 3.85 16.43
CA GLU A 305 29.42 3.58 17.86
C GLU A 305 28.41 4.50 18.54
N GLU A 306 28.49 5.80 18.27
CA GLU A 306 27.58 6.79 18.86
C GLU A 306 26.13 6.53 18.46
N PHE A 307 25.87 6.32 17.16
CA PHE A 307 24.54 6.03 16.65
C PHE A 307 23.98 4.75 17.27
N THR A 308 24.77 3.66 17.28
CA THR A 308 24.33 2.36 17.81
C THR A 308 23.94 2.48 19.28
N ARG A 309 24.75 3.17 20.10
CA ARG A 309 24.45 3.37 21.52
C ARG A 309 23.14 4.15 21.72
N ARG A 310 23.00 5.33 21.11
CA ARG A 310 21.79 6.16 21.25
C ARG A 310 20.54 5.48 20.71
N TYR A 311 20.64 4.82 19.56
CA TYR A 311 19.54 4.09 18.95
C TYR A 311 19.07 2.95 19.85
N THR A 312 19.99 2.12 20.35
CA THR A 312 19.61 1.00 21.22
C THR A 312 19.03 1.45 22.56
N GLU A 313 19.53 2.56 23.14
CA GLU A 313 18.94 3.19 24.32
C GLU A 313 17.49 3.64 24.07
N ARG A 314 17.22 4.31 22.93
CA ARG A 314 15.86 4.76 22.60
C ARG A 314 14.92 3.59 22.35
N VAL A 315 15.38 2.55 21.65
CA VAL A 315 14.56 1.38 21.32
C VAL A 315 14.19 0.57 22.57
N LYS A 316 15.10 0.44 23.54
CA LYS A 316 14.82 -0.24 24.83
C LYS A 316 13.70 0.44 25.63
N ALA A 317 13.49 1.74 25.43
CA ALA A 317 12.47 2.52 26.13
C ALA A 317 11.09 2.49 25.44
N LEU A 318 10.94 1.82 24.29
CA LEU A 318 9.67 1.79 23.57
C LEU A 318 8.63 0.94 24.31
N PRO A 319 7.45 1.51 24.65
CA PRO A 319 6.35 0.75 25.21
C PRO A 319 5.71 -0.16 24.14
N TYR A 320 5.47 -1.41 24.50
CA TYR A 320 4.82 -2.41 23.67
C TYR A 320 3.72 -3.15 24.43
N GLY A 321 2.68 -3.60 23.73
CA GLY A 321 1.56 -4.31 24.35
C GLY A 321 0.21 -4.04 23.67
N ASP A 322 -0.80 -3.76 24.49
CA ASP A 322 -2.18 -3.54 24.05
C ASP A 322 -2.29 -2.33 23.12
N PRO A 323 -2.68 -2.51 21.85
CA PRO A 323 -2.71 -1.44 20.86
C PRO A 323 -3.79 -0.38 21.13
N SER A 324 -4.78 -0.66 21.98
CA SER A 324 -5.86 0.28 22.33
C SER A 324 -5.40 1.39 23.30
N LYS A 325 -4.32 1.13 24.06
CA LYS A 325 -3.75 2.09 25.02
C LYS A 325 -3.01 3.21 24.31
N ALA A 326 -3.17 4.43 24.80
CA ALA A 326 -2.66 5.64 24.14
C ALA A 326 -1.12 5.72 24.10
N ASP A 327 -0.44 5.09 25.06
CA ASP A 327 1.01 5.11 25.20
C ASP A 327 1.71 3.94 24.48
N THR A 328 0.99 2.91 24.01
CA THR A 328 1.59 1.79 23.28
C THR A 328 2.13 2.25 21.91
N VAL A 329 3.41 1.99 21.66
CA VAL A 329 4.06 2.30 20.37
C VAL A 329 4.14 1.07 19.47
N VAL A 330 4.36 -0.12 20.06
CA VAL A 330 4.49 -1.39 19.34
C VAL A 330 3.38 -2.35 19.78
N GLY A 331 2.44 -2.65 18.89
CA GLY A 331 1.35 -3.59 19.10
C GLY A 331 1.69 -5.05 18.74
N PRO A 332 0.69 -5.92 18.54
CA PRO A 332 0.91 -7.28 18.03
C PRO A 332 1.31 -7.29 16.55
N VAL A 333 2.01 -8.34 16.13
CA VAL A 333 2.05 -8.70 14.71
C VAL A 333 0.72 -9.32 14.29
N ILE A 334 0.39 -9.29 13.00
CA ILE A 334 -0.98 -9.57 12.54
C ILE A 334 -1.49 -10.99 12.88
N ASN A 335 -0.63 -12.01 12.91
CA ASN A 335 -1.02 -13.37 13.28
C ASN A 335 0.18 -14.25 13.69
N ALA A 336 -0.13 -15.43 14.22
CA ALA A 336 0.86 -16.40 14.70
C ALA A 336 1.83 -16.88 13.60
N LYS A 337 1.38 -16.95 12.33
CA LYS A 337 2.24 -17.33 11.21
C LYS A 337 3.33 -16.28 10.96
N GLN A 338 2.98 -15.00 10.99
CA GLN A 338 3.97 -13.92 10.91
C GLN A 338 4.92 -13.95 12.11
N LEU A 339 4.39 -14.13 13.33
CA LEU A 339 5.23 -14.26 14.53
C LEU A 339 6.27 -15.38 14.38
N GLN A 340 5.84 -16.57 13.95
CA GLN A 340 6.73 -17.72 13.76
C GLN A 340 7.85 -17.43 12.75
N GLY A 341 7.53 -16.78 11.62
CA GLY A 341 8.53 -16.37 10.63
C GLY A 341 9.55 -15.37 11.21
N LEU A 342 9.09 -14.43 12.04
CA LEU A 342 9.97 -13.46 12.69
C LEU A 342 10.89 -14.11 13.75
N LEU A 343 10.38 -15.07 14.51
CA LEU A 343 11.19 -15.85 15.46
C LEU A 343 12.27 -16.65 14.74
N GLN A 344 11.96 -17.25 13.58
CA GLN A 344 12.95 -17.92 12.76
C GLN A 344 14.05 -16.95 12.28
N LYS A 345 13.68 -15.74 11.82
CA LYS A 345 14.65 -14.71 11.42
C LYS A 345 15.57 -14.26 12.56
N ILE A 346 15.06 -14.18 13.80
CA ILE A 346 15.87 -13.89 15.00
C ILE A 346 16.93 -14.97 15.20
N GLU A 347 16.54 -16.24 15.12
CA GLU A 347 17.46 -17.36 15.31
C GLU A 347 18.48 -17.46 14.17
N THR A 348 18.08 -17.23 12.92
CA THR A 348 19.02 -17.16 11.79
C THR A 348 20.05 -16.05 11.99
N ALA A 349 19.62 -14.85 12.38
CA ALA A 349 20.53 -13.72 12.59
C ALA A 349 21.60 -14.04 13.66
N LYS A 350 21.21 -14.69 14.76
CA LYS A 350 22.17 -15.16 15.79
C LYS A 350 23.12 -16.22 15.24
N ALA A 351 22.61 -17.17 14.47
CA ALA A 351 23.40 -18.25 13.88
C ALA A 351 24.43 -17.74 12.84
N GLU A 352 24.09 -16.69 12.10
CA GLU A 352 24.99 -16.01 11.15
C GLU A 352 26.01 -15.08 11.84
N GLY A 353 25.94 -14.91 13.16
CA GLY A 353 26.92 -14.15 13.95
C GLY A 353 26.53 -12.70 14.25
N ALA A 354 25.30 -12.28 13.91
CA ALA A 354 24.80 -10.98 14.32
C ALA A 354 24.64 -10.90 15.85
N LYS A 355 25.01 -9.76 16.43
CA LYS A 355 24.93 -9.55 17.89
C LYS A 355 23.60 -8.90 18.25
N MET A 356 22.75 -9.60 19.01
CA MET A 356 21.52 -9.02 19.56
C MET A 356 21.86 -7.94 20.61
N LEU A 357 21.48 -6.70 20.34
CA LEU A 357 21.70 -5.52 21.21
C LEU A 357 20.46 -5.15 22.03
N VAL A 358 19.28 -5.40 21.45
CA VAL A 358 17.95 -5.26 22.04
C VAL A 358 17.12 -6.46 21.59
N GLY A 359 16.29 -7.01 22.47
CA GLY A 359 15.40 -8.12 22.16
C GLY A 359 14.66 -8.60 23.40
N GLY A 360 13.72 -9.54 23.21
CA GLY A 360 12.94 -10.13 24.28
C GLY A 360 11.93 -11.15 23.74
N ASP A 361 11.38 -11.97 24.64
CA ASP A 361 10.44 -13.01 24.25
C ASP A 361 9.05 -12.43 23.89
N PRO A 362 8.32 -13.03 22.94
CA PRO A 362 6.98 -12.58 22.58
C PRO A 362 5.95 -12.87 23.68
N GLN A 363 4.92 -12.02 23.75
CA GLN A 363 3.75 -12.20 24.62
C GLN A 363 2.49 -12.29 23.75
N GLY A 364 1.97 -13.51 23.55
CA GLY A 364 1.00 -13.74 22.48
C GLY A 364 1.59 -13.33 21.12
N ASN A 365 0.88 -12.54 20.34
CA ASN A 365 1.40 -11.99 19.07
C ASN A 365 2.21 -10.69 19.25
N VAL A 366 2.45 -10.21 20.48
CA VAL A 366 3.29 -9.02 20.71
C VAL A 366 4.76 -9.42 20.75
N LEU A 367 5.51 -9.11 19.70
CA LEU A 367 6.96 -9.28 19.65
C LEU A 367 7.63 -7.94 19.99
N PRO A 368 8.42 -7.83 21.07
CA PRO A 368 9.12 -6.58 21.40
C PRO A 368 10.17 -6.22 20.33
N PRO A 369 10.63 -4.95 20.29
CA PRO A 369 11.70 -4.52 19.39
C PRO A 369 12.99 -5.36 19.49
N HIS A 370 13.55 -5.72 18.33
CA HIS A 370 14.83 -6.40 18.20
C HIS A 370 15.81 -5.56 17.36
N VAL A 371 17.03 -5.39 17.87
CA VAL A 371 18.11 -4.66 17.18
C VAL A 371 19.36 -5.50 17.17
N PHE A 372 19.96 -5.66 16.00
CA PHE A 372 21.17 -6.43 15.80
C PHE A 372 22.32 -5.54 15.33
N GLY A 373 23.48 -5.68 15.98
CA GLY A 373 24.75 -5.11 15.53
C GLY A 373 25.63 -6.19 14.89
N ASN A 374 26.82 -5.77 14.42
CA ASN A 374 27.75 -6.63 13.67
C ASN A 374 27.10 -7.29 12.44
N VAL A 375 26.16 -6.60 11.81
CA VAL A 375 25.46 -7.12 10.62
C VAL A 375 26.30 -6.84 9.38
N THR A 376 26.61 -7.89 8.63
CA THR A 376 27.26 -7.80 7.31
C THR A 376 26.23 -7.87 6.19
N ALA A 377 26.62 -7.51 4.96
CA ALA A 377 25.70 -7.46 3.82
C ALA A 377 25.25 -8.84 3.31
N ASP A 378 25.94 -9.90 3.71
CA ASP A 378 25.67 -11.29 3.37
C ASP A 378 24.78 -12.02 4.40
N MET A 379 24.40 -11.38 5.50
CA MET A 379 23.44 -11.96 6.46
C MET A 379 22.00 -11.85 5.95
N GLU A 380 21.15 -12.82 6.26
CA GLU A 380 19.72 -12.81 5.90
C GLU A 380 19.03 -11.54 6.40
N ILE A 381 19.33 -11.11 7.63
CA ILE A 381 18.75 -9.90 8.25
C ILE A 381 19.06 -8.61 7.48
N ALA A 382 20.11 -8.62 6.63
CA ALA A 382 20.40 -7.52 5.73
C ALA A 382 19.82 -7.74 4.33
N ARG A 383 19.76 -8.96 3.80
CA ARG A 383 19.35 -9.21 2.40
C ARG A 383 17.83 -9.21 2.22
N GLU A 384 17.12 -9.88 3.12
CA GLU A 384 15.70 -10.18 2.98
C GLU A 384 14.80 -9.07 3.55
N GLU A 385 13.57 -8.97 3.05
CA GLU A 385 12.56 -8.14 3.69
C GLU A 385 12.22 -8.69 5.09
N ILE A 386 12.14 -7.78 6.06
CA ILE A 386 11.69 -8.07 7.42
C ILE A 386 10.40 -7.28 7.66
N PHE A 387 9.30 -8.01 7.70
CA PHE A 387 7.99 -7.43 7.94
C PHE A 387 7.60 -7.54 9.41
N GLY A 388 8.38 -6.90 10.27
CA GLY A 388 8.26 -7.01 11.73
C GLY A 388 9.34 -6.21 12.48
N PRO A 389 9.32 -6.24 13.83
CA PRO A 389 10.05 -5.29 14.65
C PRO A 389 11.52 -5.70 14.87
N LEU A 390 12.25 -6.05 13.80
CA LEU A 390 13.67 -6.42 13.83
C LEU A 390 14.48 -5.57 12.85
N VAL A 391 15.68 -5.13 13.22
CA VAL A 391 16.55 -4.37 12.32
C VAL A 391 18.02 -4.66 12.55
N GLY A 392 18.80 -4.66 11.47
CA GLY A 392 20.26 -4.76 11.49
C GLY A 392 20.94 -3.40 11.30
N ILE A 393 22.04 -3.19 12.01
CA ILE A 393 22.94 -2.04 11.84
C ILE A 393 24.23 -2.49 11.16
N GLN A 394 24.52 -1.90 10.01
CA GLN A 394 25.71 -2.11 9.20
C GLN A 394 26.64 -0.90 9.29
N ALA A 395 27.95 -1.16 9.27
CA ALA A 395 28.97 -0.11 9.21
C ALA A 395 29.45 0.13 7.77
N ALA A 396 29.39 1.37 7.31
CA ALA A 396 30.01 1.82 6.06
C ALA A 396 31.38 2.45 6.35
N ARG A 397 32.36 2.22 5.45
CA ARG A 397 33.73 2.74 5.62
C ARG A 397 33.81 4.21 5.24
N ASP A 398 33.01 4.59 4.25
CA ASP A 398 32.92 5.90 3.63
C ASP A 398 31.56 6.01 2.92
N GLU A 399 31.23 7.20 2.44
CA GLU A 399 30.02 7.48 1.65
C GLU A 399 29.85 6.53 0.44
N GLN A 400 30.92 6.20 -0.27
CA GLN A 400 30.84 5.34 -1.45
C GLN A 400 30.42 3.91 -1.07
N HIS A 401 30.98 3.37 0.02
CA HIS A 401 30.57 2.09 0.57
C HIS A 401 29.13 2.14 1.10
N ALA A 402 28.71 3.24 1.73
CA ALA A 402 27.33 3.40 2.17
C ALA A 402 26.34 3.34 1.00
N LEU A 403 26.67 3.97 -0.13
CA LEU A 403 25.86 3.92 -1.34
C LEU A 403 25.82 2.52 -1.95
N GLN A 404 26.95 1.81 -1.98
CA GLN A 404 27.03 0.42 -2.42
C GLN A 404 26.10 -0.47 -1.59
N LEU A 405 26.19 -0.37 -0.26
CA LEU A 405 25.33 -1.12 0.67
C LEU A 405 23.86 -0.77 0.47
N ALA A 406 23.51 0.51 0.33
CA ALA A 406 22.13 0.94 0.11
C ALA A 406 21.53 0.29 -1.16
N ASN A 407 22.31 0.23 -2.23
CA ASN A 407 21.90 -0.35 -3.52
C ASN A 407 22.00 -1.87 -3.60
N GLN A 408 22.70 -2.53 -2.67
CA GLN A 408 22.86 -3.98 -2.59
C GLN A 408 21.59 -4.67 -2.02
N SER A 409 20.50 -4.53 -2.77
CA SER A 409 19.22 -5.21 -2.53
C SER A 409 18.51 -5.42 -3.86
N GLU A 410 17.75 -6.51 -3.97
CA GLU A 410 16.84 -6.72 -5.10
C GLU A 410 15.65 -5.74 -5.06
N TYR A 411 15.39 -5.12 -3.92
CA TYR A 411 14.32 -4.17 -3.69
C TYR A 411 14.77 -2.72 -3.95
N GLY A 412 13.78 -1.84 -4.15
CA GLY A 412 13.99 -0.42 -4.44
C GLY A 412 12.74 0.41 -4.20
N LEU A 413 12.05 0.23 -3.06
CA LEU A 413 10.83 0.99 -2.76
C LEU A 413 11.12 2.40 -2.24
N SER A 414 11.50 2.49 -0.97
CA SER A 414 11.82 3.75 -0.29
C SER A 414 13.23 3.69 0.32
N SER A 415 13.78 4.85 0.64
CA SER A 415 15.10 4.99 1.27
C SER A 415 15.24 6.34 1.98
N ALA A 416 16.24 6.45 2.85
CA ALA A 416 16.56 7.70 3.52
C ALA A 416 18.08 7.91 3.60
N VAL A 417 18.49 9.17 3.58
CA VAL A 417 19.87 9.58 3.85
C VAL A 417 19.90 10.80 4.78
N PHE A 418 20.66 10.70 5.86
CA PHE A 418 20.95 11.80 6.76
C PHE A 418 22.33 12.36 6.46
N SER A 419 22.41 13.69 6.31
CA SER A 419 23.65 14.44 6.07
C SER A 419 23.58 15.84 6.68
N GLY A 420 24.72 16.34 7.14
CA GLY A 420 24.89 17.73 7.56
C GLY A 420 24.79 18.75 6.42
N SER A 421 24.89 18.30 5.16
CA SER A 421 24.72 19.14 3.97
C SER A 421 23.55 18.65 3.11
N LEU A 422 22.55 19.50 2.90
CA LEU A 422 21.38 19.16 2.08
C LEU A 422 21.77 18.79 0.65
N GLU A 423 22.66 19.56 0.01
CA GLU A 423 23.12 19.28 -1.36
C GLU A 423 23.91 17.96 -1.45
N ARG A 424 24.68 17.61 -0.41
CA ARG A 424 25.34 16.30 -0.33
C ARG A 424 24.31 15.19 -0.20
N GLY A 425 23.31 15.37 0.66
CA GLY A 425 22.19 14.44 0.83
C GLY A 425 21.42 14.23 -0.47
N VAL A 426 21.13 15.29 -1.24
CA VAL A 426 20.46 15.20 -2.55
C VAL A 426 21.33 14.44 -3.56
N ARG A 427 22.63 14.74 -3.66
CA ARG A 427 23.54 14.00 -4.54
C ARG A 427 23.61 12.51 -4.19
N PHE A 428 23.67 12.19 -2.89
CA PHE A 428 23.63 10.81 -2.43
C PHE A 428 22.31 10.14 -2.80
N ALA A 429 21.18 10.81 -2.54
CA ALA A 429 19.84 10.33 -2.86
C ALA A 429 19.67 10.00 -4.35
N GLN A 430 20.21 10.84 -5.24
CA GLN A 430 20.21 10.59 -6.69
C GLN A 430 20.97 9.32 -7.10
N GLY A 431 21.92 8.86 -6.28
CA GLY A 431 22.64 7.60 -6.51
C GLY A 431 21.91 6.36 -6.00
N ILE A 432 20.84 6.51 -5.21
CA ILE A 432 20.07 5.36 -4.69
C ILE A 432 19.11 4.86 -5.77
N HIS A 433 19.14 3.56 -6.03
CA HIS A 433 18.22 2.88 -6.94
C HIS A 433 16.95 2.47 -6.19
N ALA A 434 16.11 3.45 -5.88
CA ALA A 434 14.79 3.28 -5.29
C ALA A 434 13.80 4.29 -5.89
N GLY A 435 12.50 3.97 -5.83
CA GLY A 435 11.48 4.87 -6.36
C GLY A 435 11.26 6.12 -5.49
N MET A 436 11.60 6.05 -4.21
CA MET A 436 11.47 7.15 -3.25
C MET A 436 12.72 7.28 -2.38
N THR A 437 13.15 8.52 -2.14
CA THR A 437 14.26 8.83 -1.23
C THR A 437 13.97 10.09 -0.42
N HIS A 438 14.30 10.05 0.87
CA HIS A 438 14.05 11.13 1.80
C HIS A 438 15.37 11.63 2.42
N VAL A 439 15.67 12.93 2.25
CA VAL A 439 16.88 13.56 2.82
C VAL A 439 16.54 14.14 4.18
N ASN A 440 17.24 13.70 5.23
CA ASN A 440 17.04 14.11 6.62
C ASN A 440 15.60 13.86 7.15
N ASP A 441 14.96 12.79 6.67
CA ASP A 441 13.64 12.31 7.11
C ASP A 441 13.57 10.77 7.03
N MET A 442 12.55 10.14 7.58
CA MET A 442 12.36 8.69 7.54
C MET A 442 11.82 8.20 6.19
N PRO A 443 12.06 6.93 5.80
CA PRO A 443 11.56 6.39 4.53
C PRO A 443 10.05 6.11 4.53
N VAL A 444 9.41 6.11 5.71
CA VAL A 444 7.97 5.87 5.86
C VAL A 444 7.24 7.20 5.66
N ASN A 445 7.12 7.63 4.41
CA ASN A 445 6.47 8.89 4.06
C ASN A 445 5.63 8.70 2.78
N ASP A 446 4.39 9.19 2.80
CA ASP A 446 3.43 9.08 1.71
C ASP A 446 2.62 10.37 1.62
N ALA A 447 2.53 10.93 0.43
CA ALA A 447 1.74 12.12 0.15
C ALA A 447 0.83 11.85 -1.05
N PRO A 448 -0.47 12.20 -0.97
CA PRO A 448 -1.46 11.82 -1.97
C PRO A 448 -1.23 12.43 -3.36
N ASN A 449 -0.36 13.43 -3.46
CA ASN A 449 0.04 14.11 -4.69
C ASN A 449 1.46 13.76 -5.18
N ALA A 450 2.20 12.90 -4.48
CA ALA A 450 3.58 12.53 -4.81
C ALA A 450 3.67 11.10 -5.33
N ALA A 451 4.58 10.82 -6.27
CA ALA A 451 4.75 9.51 -6.87
C ALA A 451 5.09 8.46 -5.81
N PHE A 452 4.15 7.57 -5.51
CA PHE A 452 4.41 6.43 -4.65
C PHE A 452 4.67 5.19 -5.50
N GLY A 453 5.83 4.58 -5.30
CA GLY A 453 6.10 3.23 -5.78
C GLY A 453 7.56 2.92 -5.94
N GLY A 454 7.86 1.68 -6.31
CA GLY A 454 9.21 1.13 -6.27
C GLY A 454 9.88 0.92 -7.62
N GLU A 455 11.16 0.57 -7.54
CA GLU A 455 11.99 0.06 -8.63
C GLU A 455 12.37 -1.41 -8.36
N LYS A 456 12.95 -2.09 -9.35
CA LYS A 456 13.42 -3.48 -9.25
C LYS A 456 12.31 -4.44 -8.78
N SER A 457 12.58 -5.33 -7.83
CA SER A 457 11.58 -6.27 -7.29
C SER A 457 10.49 -5.59 -6.44
N SER A 458 10.63 -4.30 -6.08
CA SER A 458 9.59 -3.58 -5.32
C SER A 458 8.34 -3.24 -6.14
N GLY A 459 8.37 -3.49 -7.46
CA GLY A 459 7.18 -3.58 -8.27
C GLY A 459 7.16 -2.66 -9.49
N LEU A 460 5.96 -2.38 -9.99
CA LEU A 460 5.71 -1.71 -11.27
C LEU A 460 4.57 -0.70 -11.13
N GLY A 461 4.67 0.40 -11.87
CA GLY A 461 3.68 1.48 -11.86
C GLY A 461 3.91 2.48 -10.73
N ARG A 462 3.04 3.50 -10.67
CA ARG A 462 3.09 4.53 -9.63
C ARG A 462 1.68 4.94 -9.20
N PHE A 463 1.51 5.12 -7.91
CA PHE A 463 0.28 5.61 -7.30
C PHE A 463 0.34 7.11 -7.05
N ASN A 464 -0.79 7.66 -6.61
CA ASN A 464 -0.99 9.05 -6.20
C ASN A 464 -0.89 10.08 -7.34
N GLY A 465 -1.43 11.28 -7.10
CA GLY A 465 -1.33 12.44 -7.98
C GLY A 465 -1.55 12.16 -9.48
N GLU A 466 -0.71 12.77 -10.31
CA GLU A 466 -0.76 12.63 -11.77
C GLU A 466 -0.45 11.20 -12.25
N TRP A 467 0.33 10.44 -11.46
CA TRP A 467 0.67 9.06 -11.78
C TRP A 467 -0.56 8.15 -11.73
N ALA A 468 -1.40 8.30 -10.70
CA ALA A 468 -2.68 7.58 -10.63
C ALA A 468 -3.62 7.96 -11.79
N ILE A 469 -3.66 9.23 -12.20
CA ILE A 469 -4.45 9.65 -13.36
C ILE A 469 -4.00 8.90 -14.62
N ALA A 470 -2.69 8.80 -14.85
CA ALA A 470 -2.14 8.05 -15.97
C ALA A 470 -2.44 6.55 -15.88
N GLU A 471 -2.25 5.92 -14.72
CA GLU A 471 -2.45 4.48 -14.53
C GLU A 471 -3.92 4.05 -14.68
N PHE A 472 -4.87 4.89 -14.26
CA PHE A 472 -6.30 4.54 -14.25
C PHE A 472 -7.08 5.08 -15.46
N THR A 473 -6.38 5.57 -16.49
CA THR A 473 -6.99 6.04 -17.74
C THR A 473 -6.24 5.54 -18.97
N THR A 474 -6.85 5.70 -20.14
CA THR A 474 -6.25 5.36 -21.43
C THR A 474 -6.54 6.44 -22.47
N ASP A 475 -5.61 6.59 -23.42
CA ASP A 475 -5.69 7.55 -24.50
C ASP A 475 -6.37 6.95 -25.73
N HIS A 476 -7.24 7.72 -26.35
CA HIS A 476 -8.00 7.36 -27.55
C HIS A 476 -7.79 8.42 -28.62
N TRP A 477 -7.04 8.05 -29.66
CA TRP A 477 -6.74 8.94 -30.79
C TRP A 477 -7.84 8.88 -31.85
N ILE A 478 -8.36 10.05 -32.23
CA ILE A 478 -9.33 10.24 -33.32
C ILE A 478 -8.75 11.23 -34.30
N THR A 479 -8.82 10.90 -35.59
CA THR A 479 -8.57 11.88 -36.66
C THR A 479 -9.80 12.06 -37.52
N VAL A 480 -10.08 13.30 -37.91
CA VAL A 480 -11.17 13.63 -38.81
C VAL A 480 -10.57 14.23 -40.06
N GLN A 481 -10.82 13.60 -41.20
CA GLN A 481 -10.42 14.11 -42.51
C GLN A 481 -11.60 14.94 -43.05
N HIS A 482 -11.50 16.27 -42.95
CA HIS A 482 -12.58 17.18 -43.37
C HIS A 482 -12.68 17.29 -44.90
N GLU A 483 -11.57 17.07 -45.61
CA GLU A 483 -11.50 17.10 -47.07
C GLU A 483 -11.01 15.76 -47.63
N PRO A 484 -11.63 15.18 -48.68
CA PRO A 484 -11.16 13.93 -49.26
C PRO A 484 -9.67 13.97 -49.65
N ARG A 485 -8.88 13.05 -49.08
CA ARG A 485 -7.45 12.92 -49.41
C ARG A 485 -7.24 11.96 -50.59
N ARG A 486 -6.19 12.20 -51.37
CA ARG A 486 -5.73 11.22 -52.37
C ARG A 486 -5.02 10.08 -51.66
N TYR A 487 -5.40 8.85 -52.00
CA TYR A 487 -4.68 7.64 -51.60
C TYR A 487 -3.74 7.23 -52.74
N PRO A 488 -2.63 6.54 -52.44
CA PRO A 488 -1.59 6.28 -53.43
C PRO A 488 -1.97 5.26 -54.53
N PHE A 489 -3.14 4.61 -54.43
CA PHE A 489 -3.68 3.66 -55.42
C PHE A 489 -5.20 3.75 -55.49
#